data_AF-A0A8C8YDI2-F1
#
_entry.id   AF-A0A8C8YDI2-F1
#
_cell.length_a   1.000
_cell.length_b   1.000
_cell.length_c   1.000
_cell.angle_alpha   90.00
_cell.angle_beta   90.00
_cell.angle_gamma   90.00
#
_symmetry.space_group_name_H-M   'P 1'
#
loop_
_entity.id
_entity.type
_entity.pdbx_description
1 polymer ?
#
loop_
_entity_poly.entity_id
_entity_poly.type
_entity_poly.pdbx_seq_one_letter_code
_entity_poly.pdbx_strand_id
1 'polypeptide(L)'
;MSTLYPSLEDLKVDQAIQAQARAAPRMPALPAQRAAVTPPAVLYPNLAELESYMGLSLSSQEVQQSLPQIPAGDSTAVSGPCPGQAVAPVSGNSLGVRRAEIKPGVREIHLCKDERGKTGLRLRAIDKGLFVQLVQANTPASLVGLRFGDQILQIDGRDCAGWSTGKAHRAIKRASAEKIVMVVRDRPFQRTVTMHKDSLGHAGFIIKKGKVVSVVKGSSAARNGLLTNHYVCEVNGQNIIGLKDKEITEILATAGNVITLTIIPTVIYEHMVKKLSPTLLHHTMDHSIPDV
;
A
#
# COMPACT_ATOMS: atom_id res chain seq x y z
N MET A 1 16.59 -9.01 2.04
CA MET A 1 15.54 -9.87 1.45
C MET A 1 14.20 -9.27 1.82
N SER A 2 13.49 -8.66 0.87
CA SER A 2 12.14 -8.12 1.11
C SER A 2 11.14 -9.27 1.10
N THR A 3 10.63 -9.68 2.26
CA THR A 3 9.56 -10.65 2.34
C THR A 3 8.28 -9.99 1.82
N LEU A 4 7.63 -10.62 0.83
CA LEU A 4 6.37 -10.15 0.23
C LEU A 4 5.21 -10.03 1.24
N TYR A 5 5.37 -10.62 2.42
CA TYR A 5 4.37 -10.64 3.49
C TYR A 5 5.07 -10.52 4.85
N PRO A 6 5.22 -9.30 5.40
CA PRO A 6 5.75 -9.10 6.74
C PRO A 6 4.90 -9.82 7.78
N SER A 7 5.55 -10.54 8.68
CA SER A 7 4.92 -11.29 9.77
C SER A 7 4.79 -10.44 11.05
N LEU A 8 4.04 -10.94 12.05
CA LEU A 8 3.98 -10.28 13.36
C LEU A 8 5.33 -10.33 14.07
N GLU A 9 6.08 -11.39 13.83
CA GLU A 9 7.42 -11.63 14.32
C GLU A 9 8.38 -10.60 13.73
N ASP A 10 8.29 -10.33 12.42
CA ASP A 10 9.12 -9.32 11.74
C ASP A 10 8.90 -7.93 12.34
N LEU A 11 7.65 -7.55 12.63
CA LEU A 11 7.33 -6.27 13.28
C LEU A 11 7.97 -6.17 14.67
N LYS A 12 7.87 -7.24 15.48
CA LYS A 12 8.45 -7.25 16.83
C LYS A 12 9.97 -7.20 16.81
N VAL A 13 10.60 -7.90 15.86
CA VAL A 13 12.06 -7.88 15.67
C VAL A 13 12.51 -6.49 15.23
N ASP A 14 11.82 -5.84 14.29
CA ASP A 14 12.12 -4.47 13.87
C ASP A 14 11.99 -3.48 15.05
N GLN A 15 10.93 -3.60 15.85
CA GLN A 15 10.78 -2.81 17.08
C GLN A 15 11.91 -3.04 18.08
N ALA A 16 12.36 -4.28 18.27
CA ALA A 16 13.46 -4.60 19.16
C ALA A 16 14.80 -4.04 18.66
N ILE A 17 15.08 -4.15 17.35
CA ILE A 17 16.28 -3.59 16.72
C ILE A 17 16.27 -2.05 16.85
N GLN A 18 15.14 -1.40 16.57
CA GLN A 18 15.00 0.05 16.71
C GLN A 18 15.15 0.50 18.17
N ALA A 19 14.61 -0.28 19.12
CA ALA A 19 14.77 0.00 20.55
C ALA A 19 16.24 -0.14 20.99
N GLN A 20 16.96 -1.17 20.53
CA GLN A 20 18.40 -1.33 20.80
C GLN A 20 19.23 -0.22 20.16
N ALA A 21 18.92 0.19 18.94
CA ALA A 21 19.58 1.32 18.27
C ALA A 21 19.35 2.66 19.00
N ARG A 22 18.17 2.85 19.61
CA ARG A 22 17.85 4.03 20.44
C ARG A 22 18.45 3.96 21.84
N ALA A 23 18.61 2.76 22.40
CA ALA A 23 19.19 2.53 23.72
C ALA A 23 20.72 2.48 23.70
N ALA A 24 21.35 2.31 22.54
CA ALA A 24 22.78 2.48 22.39
C ALA A 24 23.16 3.93 22.75
N PRO A 25 24.11 4.16 23.67
CA PRO A 25 24.52 5.51 24.03
C PRO A 25 25.05 6.19 22.77
N ARG A 26 24.43 7.31 22.37
CA ARG A 26 25.03 8.26 21.44
C ARG A 26 26.30 8.77 22.13
N MET A 27 27.44 8.19 21.78
CA MET A 27 28.73 8.77 22.14
C MET A 27 28.74 10.22 21.65
N PRO A 28 29.23 11.19 22.44
CA PRO A 28 29.39 12.56 21.95
C PRO A 28 30.30 12.50 20.72
N ALA A 29 29.81 13.03 19.61
CA ALA A 29 30.60 13.18 18.41
C ALA A 29 31.80 14.06 18.73
N LEU A 30 32.99 13.44 18.75
CA LEU A 30 34.26 14.17 18.66
C LEU A 30 34.22 15.05 17.40
N PRO A 31 34.82 16.25 17.42
CA PRO A 31 34.82 17.14 16.27
C PRO A 31 35.36 16.39 15.05
N ALA A 32 34.57 16.40 13.99
CA ALA A 32 34.85 15.72 12.74
C ALA A 32 36.22 16.15 12.21
N GLN A 33 37.21 15.27 12.35
CA GLN A 33 38.32 15.26 11.40
C GLN A 33 37.70 15.00 10.03
N ARG A 34 38.03 15.84 9.05
CA ARG A 34 37.64 15.68 7.65
C ARG A 34 38.06 14.28 7.19
N ALA A 35 37.15 13.33 7.29
CA ALA A 35 37.29 12.03 6.69
C ALA A 35 37.23 12.22 5.17
N ALA A 36 38.26 11.72 4.50
CA ALA A 36 38.34 11.71 3.05
C ALA A 36 37.08 11.07 2.46
N VAL A 37 36.57 11.70 1.40
CA VAL A 37 35.43 11.23 0.62
C VAL A 37 35.77 9.83 0.09
N THR A 38 35.17 8.79 0.67
CA THR A 38 35.19 7.44 0.12
C THR A 38 34.32 7.41 -1.13
N PRO A 39 34.87 7.08 -2.32
CA PRO A 39 34.05 6.91 -3.51
C PRO A 39 33.11 5.70 -3.35
N PRO A 40 31.99 5.65 -4.10
CA PRO A 40 31.06 4.55 -4.00
C PRO A 40 31.76 3.24 -4.37
N ALA A 41 31.36 2.14 -3.73
CA ALA A 41 31.84 0.80 -4.07
C ALA A 41 31.52 0.50 -5.55
N VAL A 42 32.52 0.63 -6.41
CA VAL A 42 32.41 0.27 -7.81
C VAL A 42 32.33 -1.25 -7.87
N LEU A 43 31.19 -1.78 -8.29
CA LEU A 43 30.91 -3.23 -8.37
C LEU A 43 31.77 -3.96 -9.42
N TYR A 44 32.58 -3.23 -10.19
CA TYR A 44 33.57 -3.77 -11.12
C TYR A 44 34.86 -2.93 -11.05
N PRO A 45 36.06 -3.55 -11.03
CA PRO A 45 37.32 -2.83 -11.07
C PRO A 45 37.43 -1.94 -12.32
N ASN A 46 38.02 -0.76 -12.18
CA ASN A 46 38.26 0.15 -13.30
C ASN A 46 39.23 -0.50 -14.29
N LEU A 47 38.77 -0.80 -15.51
CA LEU A 47 39.56 -1.49 -16.54
C LEU A 47 40.79 -0.69 -17.01
N ALA A 48 40.84 0.61 -16.75
CA ALA A 48 41.99 1.45 -17.07
C ALA A 48 43.21 1.21 -16.16
N GLU A 49 43.02 0.59 -14.98
CA GLU A 49 44.10 0.31 -14.01
C GLU A 49 44.65 -1.12 -14.12
N LEU A 50 44.06 -1.97 -14.96
CA LEU A 50 44.55 -3.33 -15.20
C LEU A 50 45.58 -3.31 -16.34
N GLU A 51 46.87 -3.17 -15.99
CA GLU A 51 47.98 -3.29 -16.95
C GLU A 51 48.01 -4.67 -17.65
N SER A 52 47.60 -5.72 -16.93
CA SER A 52 47.53 -7.09 -17.41
C SER A 52 46.29 -7.79 -16.87
N TYR A 53 45.44 -8.28 -17.77
CA TYR A 53 44.31 -9.13 -17.42
C TYR A 53 44.32 -10.35 -18.35
N MET A 54 44.26 -11.56 -17.77
CA MET A 54 44.27 -12.84 -18.50
C MET A 54 45.49 -13.02 -19.43
N GLY A 55 46.65 -12.47 -19.06
CA GLY A 55 47.90 -12.62 -19.83
C GLY A 55 48.00 -11.73 -21.08
N LEU A 56 47.06 -10.80 -21.27
CA LEU A 56 47.11 -9.79 -22.32
C LEU A 56 47.54 -8.45 -21.72
N SER A 57 48.58 -7.83 -22.29
CA SER A 57 49.05 -6.49 -21.91
C SER A 57 48.14 -5.43 -22.55
N LEU A 58 47.37 -4.70 -21.74
CA LEU A 58 46.41 -3.69 -22.22
C LEU A 58 47.04 -2.29 -22.40
N SER A 59 48.36 -2.19 -22.26
CA SER A 59 49.15 -0.95 -22.41
C SER A 59 49.48 -0.56 -23.86
N SER A 60 49.12 -1.39 -24.86
CA SER A 60 49.35 -1.06 -26.27
C SER A 60 48.39 0.01 -26.77
N GLN A 61 48.95 1.01 -27.44
CA GLN A 61 48.27 2.22 -27.95
C GLN A 61 47.09 1.91 -28.90
N GLU A 62 47.09 0.74 -29.53
CA GLU A 62 46.05 0.24 -30.42
C GLU A 62 44.77 -0.20 -29.67
N VAL A 63 44.92 -0.71 -28.43
CA VAL A 63 43.80 -1.13 -27.58
C VAL A 63 43.08 0.10 -27.00
N GLN A 64 43.83 1.14 -26.64
CA GLN A 64 43.26 2.40 -26.14
C GLN A 64 42.47 3.17 -27.22
N GLN A 65 42.83 3.04 -28.50
CA GLN A 65 42.07 3.63 -29.61
C GLN A 65 40.77 2.87 -29.94
N SER A 66 40.69 1.59 -29.56
CA SER A 66 39.53 0.75 -29.83
C SER A 66 38.57 0.61 -28.64
N LEU A 67 38.89 1.21 -27.49
CA LEU A 67 37.91 1.43 -26.42
C LEU A 67 36.95 2.57 -26.79
N PRO A 68 35.63 2.40 -26.65
CA PRO A 68 34.67 3.46 -26.93
C PRO A 68 34.93 4.66 -26.00
N GLN A 69 35.27 5.80 -26.59
CA GLN A 69 35.44 7.05 -25.86
C GLN A 69 34.09 7.50 -25.29
N ILE A 70 33.95 7.42 -23.97
CA ILE A 70 32.84 8.06 -23.27
C ILE A 70 33.18 9.57 -23.25
N PRO A 71 32.33 10.45 -23.80
CA PRO A 71 32.61 11.88 -23.75
C PRO A 71 32.56 12.35 -22.29
N ALA A 72 33.64 12.94 -21.82
CA ALA A 72 33.63 13.76 -20.62
C ALA A 72 33.08 15.13 -20.99
N GLY A 73 31.87 15.46 -20.55
CA GLY A 73 31.30 16.79 -20.74
C GLY A 73 29.80 16.85 -20.55
N ASP A 74 29.41 17.50 -19.47
CA ASP A 74 28.12 18.15 -19.18
C ASP A 74 26.85 17.32 -19.06
N SER A 75 26.32 17.36 -17.84
CA SER A 75 24.93 17.27 -17.43
C SER A 75 23.92 17.42 -18.58
N THR A 76 23.42 16.31 -19.11
CA THR A 76 22.01 16.14 -19.49
C THR A 76 21.74 14.64 -19.65
N ALA A 77 20.91 14.09 -18.77
CA ALA A 77 20.48 12.71 -18.84
C ALA A 77 19.62 12.49 -20.10
N VAL A 78 20.22 11.90 -21.14
CA VAL A 78 19.50 11.28 -22.25
C VAL A 78 20.00 9.84 -22.36
N SER A 79 19.22 8.90 -21.82
CA SER A 79 19.39 7.47 -22.10
C SER A 79 18.15 6.96 -22.83
N GLY A 80 18.33 6.61 -24.10
CA GLY A 80 17.36 5.91 -24.94
C GLY A 80 17.23 4.41 -24.62
N PRO A 81 16.39 3.65 -25.37
CA PRO A 81 15.82 2.37 -24.92
C PRO A 81 16.33 1.07 -25.60
N CYS A 82 16.18 -0.05 -24.85
CA CYS A 82 15.86 -1.46 -25.22
C CYS A 82 16.97 -2.43 -25.74
N PRO A 83 16.97 -3.76 -25.42
CA PRO A 83 15.80 -4.67 -25.37
C PRO A 83 15.72 -5.62 -24.15
N GLY A 84 14.58 -5.58 -23.47
CA GLY A 84 14.24 -6.47 -22.35
C GLY A 84 13.01 -5.96 -21.61
N GLN A 85 12.03 -5.45 -22.38
CA GLN A 85 10.68 -5.00 -22.01
C GLN A 85 10.38 -4.78 -20.52
N ALA A 86 11.16 -3.95 -19.83
CA ALA A 86 10.67 -3.29 -18.64
C ALA A 86 9.71 -2.21 -19.10
N VAL A 87 8.41 -2.52 -19.08
CA VAL A 87 7.36 -1.53 -19.35
C VAL A 87 7.52 -0.43 -18.30
N ALA A 88 7.96 0.76 -18.73
CA ALA A 88 7.99 1.92 -17.84
C ALA A 88 6.56 2.13 -17.30
N PRO A 89 6.35 2.15 -15.97
CA PRO A 89 5.02 2.24 -15.42
C PRO A 89 4.44 3.63 -15.70
N VAL A 90 3.67 3.76 -16.78
CA VAL A 90 2.94 5.00 -17.14
C VAL A 90 2.01 5.44 -16.00
N SER A 91 1.58 4.49 -15.16
CA SER A 91 0.72 4.71 -13.99
C SER A 91 1.49 4.97 -12.68
N GLY A 92 2.82 4.78 -12.65
CA GLY A 92 3.63 4.74 -11.43
C GLY A 92 3.66 6.06 -10.64
N ASN A 93 3.39 7.19 -11.30
CA ASN A 93 3.32 8.51 -10.65
C ASN A 93 1.90 9.01 -10.39
N SER A 94 0.87 8.21 -10.71
CA SER A 94 -0.51 8.63 -10.48
C SER A 94 -0.85 8.63 -8.99
N LEU A 95 -1.46 9.72 -8.52
CA LEU A 95 -1.88 9.86 -7.12
C LEU A 95 -2.82 8.72 -6.69
N GLY A 96 -3.68 8.25 -7.59
CA GLY A 96 -4.59 7.13 -7.32
C GLY A 96 -3.87 5.82 -7.00
N VAL A 97 -2.76 5.53 -7.68
CA VAL A 97 -1.95 4.32 -7.42
C VAL A 97 -1.25 4.43 -6.07
N ARG A 98 -0.66 5.59 -5.74
CA ARG A 98 -0.02 5.82 -4.43
C ARG A 98 -1.03 5.75 -3.27
N ARG A 99 -2.26 6.26 -3.46
CA ARG A 99 -3.33 6.20 -2.46
C ARG A 99 -3.92 4.80 -2.26
N ALA A 100 -4.02 4.03 -3.35
CA ALA A 100 -4.64 2.70 -3.36
C ALA A 100 -3.62 1.55 -3.21
N GLU A 101 -2.35 1.87 -2.99
CA GLU A 101 -1.32 0.86 -2.71
C GLU A 101 -1.67 0.16 -1.38
N ILE A 102 -1.94 -1.14 -1.47
CA ILE A 102 -2.08 -2.00 -0.30
C ILE A 102 -0.68 -2.50 0.02
N LYS A 103 -0.03 -1.88 1.00
CA LYS A 103 1.20 -2.45 1.57
C LYS A 103 0.77 -3.67 2.38
N PRO A 104 1.17 -4.91 2.03
CA PRO A 104 0.74 -6.13 2.74
C PRO A 104 1.32 -6.27 4.16
N GLY A 105 1.83 -5.16 4.71
CA GLY A 105 2.52 -5.08 5.98
C GLY A 105 1.57 -5.11 7.17
N VAL A 106 2.13 -5.56 8.28
CA VAL A 106 1.54 -5.38 9.59
C VAL A 106 2.03 -4.05 10.14
N ARG A 107 1.12 -3.22 10.64
CA ARG A 107 1.44 -1.92 11.24
C ARG A 107 0.85 -1.80 12.64
N GLU A 108 1.57 -1.13 13.53
CA GLU A 108 1.05 -0.73 14.83
C GLU A 108 0.37 0.63 14.72
N ILE A 109 -0.83 0.75 15.26
CA ILE A 109 -1.59 2.00 15.34
C ILE A 109 -1.90 2.32 16.79
N HIS A 110 -1.88 3.62 17.11
CA HIS A 110 -2.29 4.14 18.41
C HIS A 110 -3.59 4.89 18.24
N LEU A 111 -4.62 4.44 18.95
CA LEU A 111 -5.98 4.96 18.83
C LEU A 111 -6.40 5.59 20.15
N CYS A 112 -6.95 6.79 20.09
CA CYS A 112 -7.54 7.48 21.25
C CYS A 112 -9.07 7.40 21.16
N LYS A 113 -9.76 7.44 22.30
CA LYS A 113 -11.22 7.58 22.31
C LYS A 113 -11.60 9.05 22.17
N ASP A 114 -12.71 9.28 21.49
CA ASP A 114 -13.36 10.58 21.42
C ASP A 114 -13.94 10.98 22.80
N GLU A 115 -14.41 12.23 22.95
CA GLU A 115 -15.05 12.76 24.17
C GLU A 115 -16.19 11.86 24.68
N ARG A 116 -16.86 11.16 23.76
CA ARG A 116 -17.95 10.22 24.05
C ARG A 116 -17.48 8.82 24.46
N GLY A 117 -16.18 8.62 24.64
CA GLY A 117 -15.58 7.32 24.98
C GLY A 117 -15.71 6.28 23.84
N LYS A 118 -15.85 6.72 22.60
CA LYS A 118 -16.03 5.86 21.41
C LYS A 118 -14.87 6.05 20.44
N THR A 119 -14.54 4.99 19.71
CA THR A 119 -13.49 5.01 18.68
C THR A 119 -14.04 5.17 17.27
N GLY A 120 -15.36 4.99 17.07
CA GLY A 120 -15.99 5.00 15.75
C GLY A 120 -15.77 3.74 14.92
N LEU A 121 -15.37 2.63 15.56
CA LEU A 121 -15.05 1.37 14.88
C LEU A 121 -16.12 0.30 15.14
N ARG A 122 -16.58 -0.40 14.09
CA ARG A 122 -17.28 -1.69 14.24
C ARG A 122 -16.43 -2.82 13.70
N LEU A 123 -16.40 -3.91 14.47
CA LEU A 123 -15.60 -5.08 14.20
C LEU A 123 -16.47 -6.30 13.99
N ARG A 124 -15.96 -7.23 13.19
CA ARG A 124 -16.59 -8.49 12.88
C ARG A 124 -15.61 -9.64 12.98
N ALA A 125 -16.05 -10.72 13.62
CA ALA A 125 -15.33 -11.98 13.63
C ALA A 125 -15.69 -12.79 12.38
N ILE A 126 -14.68 -13.23 11.62
CA ILE A 126 -14.81 -14.05 10.41
C ILE A 126 -13.71 -15.10 10.48
N ASP A 127 -14.05 -16.39 10.40
CA ASP A 127 -13.10 -17.51 10.41
C ASP A 127 -12.02 -17.41 11.50
N LYS A 128 -12.45 -17.09 12.73
CA LYS A 128 -11.59 -16.86 13.91
C LYS A 128 -10.65 -15.65 13.81
N GLY A 129 -10.68 -14.87 12.73
CA GLY A 129 -10.05 -13.56 12.62
C GLY A 129 -10.99 -12.43 13.00
N LEU A 130 -10.44 -11.24 13.29
CA LEU A 130 -11.17 -10.03 13.62
C LEU A 130 -10.93 -8.98 12.54
N PHE A 131 -12.00 -8.46 11.93
CA PHE A 131 -11.94 -7.56 10.80
C PHE A 131 -12.74 -6.29 11.04
N VAL A 132 -12.28 -5.19 10.43
CA VAL A 132 -12.97 -3.91 10.43
C VAL A 132 -14.15 -3.95 9.46
N GLN A 133 -15.33 -3.70 10.01
CA GLN A 133 -16.61 -3.79 9.30
C GLN A 133 -17.18 -2.43 8.92
N LEU A 134 -16.96 -1.42 9.77
CA LEU A 134 -17.39 -0.05 9.54
C LEU A 134 -16.42 0.88 10.25
N VAL A 135 -16.01 1.93 9.57
CA VAL A 135 -15.26 3.05 10.12
C VAL A 135 -16.13 4.29 9.95
N GLN A 136 -16.41 4.98 11.06
CA GLN A 136 -17.21 6.19 11.01
C GLN A 136 -16.35 7.37 10.54
N ALA A 137 -16.89 8.22 9.66
CA ALA A 137 -16.23 9.45 9.23
C ALA A 137 -15.93 10.37 10.44
N ASN A 138 -14.80 11.09 10.39
CA ASN A 138 -14.37 12.05 11.43
C ASN A 138 -14.25 11.44 12.84
N THR A 139 -13.93 10.16 12.94
CA THR A 139 -13.65 9.50 14.22
C THR A 139 -12.18 9.14 14.34
N PRO A 140 -11.68 8.88 15.56
CA PRO A 140 -10.29 8.49 15.76
C PRO A 140 -9.87 7.30 14.88
N ALA A 141 -10.79 6.37 14.59
CA ALA A 141 -10.51 5.24 13.70
C ALA A 141 -10.23 5.66 12.25
N SER A 142 -10.96 6.66 11.73
CA SER A 142 -10.71 7.22 10.40
C SER A 142 -9.38 7.98 10.36
N LEU A 143 -9.07 8.74 11.42
CA LEU A 143 -7.81 9.52 11.53
C LEU A 143 -6.55 8.65 11.53
N VAL A 144 -6.59 7.48 12.18
CA VAL A 144 -5.47 6.52 12.16
C VAL A 144 -5.39 5.72 10.86
N GLY A 145 -6.27 5.99 9.89
CA GLY A 145 -6.29 5.36 8.57
C GLY A 145 -6.80 3.91 8.58
N LEU A 146 -7.64 3.53 9.55
CA LEU A 146 -8.34 2.24 9.47
C LEU A 146 -9.38 2.27 8.36
N ARG A 147 -9.49 1.18 7.63
CA ARG A 147 -10.46 1.03 6.54
C ARG A 147 -11.24 -0.28 6.65
N PHE A 148 -12.32 -0.35 5.88
CA PHE A 148 -13.05 -1.60 5.71
C PHE A 148 -12.12 -2.70 5.21
N GLY A 149 -12.18 -3.88 5.84
CA GLY A 149 -11.38 -5.03 5.44
C GLY A 149 -10.05 -5.17 6.18
N ASP A 150 -9.64 -4.18 6.96
CA ASP A 150 -8.45 -4.30 7.81
C ASP A 150 -8.62 -5.42 8.84
N GLN A 151 -7.57 -6.20 9.06
CA GLN A 151 -7.56 -7.29 10.03
C GLN A 151 -6.84 -6.85 11.30
N ILE A 152 -7.47 -7.03 12.45
CA ILE A 152 -6.88 -6.74 13.75
C ILE A 152 -6.26 -8.02 14.31
N LEU A 153 -4.95 -7.97 14.53
CA LEU A 153 -4.17 -9.08 15.06
C LEU A 153 -4.07 -8.99 16.58
N GLN A 154 -3.79 -7.79 17.11
CA GLN A 154 -3.66 -7.56 18.55
C GLN A 154 -4.35 -6.28 19.01
N ILE A 155 -4.87 -6.28 20.24
CA ILE A 155 -5.42 -5.11 20.94
C ILE A 155 -4.83 -5.05 22.35
N ASP A 156 -4.14 -3.96 22.67
CA ASP A 156 -3.40 -3.74 23.92
C ASP A 156 -2.50 -4.93 24.29
N GLY A 157 -1.73 -5.42 23.31
CA GLY A 157 -0.83 -6.57 23.46
C GLY A 157 -1.50 -7.94 23.56
N ARG A 158 -2.83 -8.03 23.41
CA ARG A 158 -3.58 -9.31 23.44
C ARG A 158 -3.95 -9.77 22.05
N ASP A 159 -3.69 -11.05 21.77
CA ASP A 159 -4.04 -11.68 20.50
C ASP A 159 -5.56 -11.79 20.32
N CYS A 160 -6.03 -11.33 19.16
CA CYS A 160 -7.44 -11.30 18.79
C CYS A 160 -7.93 -12.59 18.10
N ALA A 161 -7.04 -13.56 17.88
CA ALA A 161 -7.39 -14.84 17.28
C ALA A 161 -8.47 -15.56 18.10
N GLY A 162 -9.54 -15.98 17.44
CA GLY A 162 -10.69 -16.67 18.04
C GLY A 162 -11.64 -15.76 18.84
N TRP A 163 -11.44 -14.44 18.86
CA TRP A 163 -12.35 -13.55 19.59
C TRP A 163 -13.70 -13.45 18.90
N SER A 164 -14.78 -13.47 19.70
CA SER A 164 -16.10 -13.11 19.22
C SER A 164 -16.23 -11.59 19.06
N THR A 165 -17.17 -11.14 18.22
CA THR A 165 -17.47 -9.71 18.03
C THR A 165 -17.77 -8.99 19.34
N GLY A 166 -18.57 -9.60 20.21
CA GLY A 166 -18.90 -9.05 21.52
C GLY A 166 -17.69 -8.95 22.45
N LYS A 167 -16.76 -9.93 22.40
CA LYS A 167 -15.51 -9.87 23.18
C LYS A 167 -14.63 -8.71 22.70
N ALA A 168 -14.47 -8.55 21.39
CA ALA A 168 -13.72 -7.44 20.81
C ALA A 168 -14.29 -6.07 21.19
N HIS A 169 -15.61 -5.88 21.05
CA HIS A 169 -16.26 -4.62 21.45
C HIS A 169 -16.10 -4.33 22.95
N ARG A 170 -16.20 -5.36 23.80
CA ARG A 170 -15.97 -5.20 25.24
C ARG A 170 -14.51 -4.86 25.56
N ALA A 171 -13.55 -5.45 24.85
CA ALA A 171 -12.13 -5.12 25.01
C ALA A 171 -11.85 -3.65 24.69
N ILE A 172 -12.35 -3.15 23.55
CA ILE A 172 -12.19 -1.73 23.16
C ILE A 172 -12.90 -0.79 24.14
N LYS A 173 -14.10 -1.17 24.62
CA LYS A 173 -14.81 -0.38 25.63
C LYS A 173 -14.05 -0.31 26.95
N ARG A 174 -13.41 -1.40 27.39
CA ARG A 174 -12.63 -1.48 28.63
C ARG A 174 -11.22 -0.88 28.52
N ALA A 175 -10.66 -0.81 27.31
CA ALA A 175 -9.35 -0.21 27.07
C ALA A 175 -9.29 1.25 27.55
N SER A 176 -8.08 1.77 27.75
CA SER A 176 -7.90 3.16 28.20
C SER A 176 -8.50 4.14 27.17
N ALA A 177 -8.92 5.32 27.64
CA ALA A 177 -9.43 6.36 26.74
C ALA A 177 -8.30 7.08 26.00
N GLU A 178 -7.14 7.19 26.64
CA GLU A 178 -6.00 7.95 26.13
C GLU A 178 -5.19 7.19 25.08
N LYS A 179 -5.04 5.87 25.24
CA LYS A 179 -4.22 5.07 24.32
C LYS A 179 -4.68 3.62 24.24
N ILE A 180 -5.09 3.23 23.04
CA ILE A 180 -5.35 1.83 22.66
C ILE A 180 -4.32 1.47 21.60
N VAL A 181 -3.48 0.48 21.87
CA VAL A 181 -2.49 0.01 20.89
C VAL A 181 -3.10 -1.14 20.12
N MET A 182 -3.16 -1.04 18.79
CA MET A 182 -3.67 -2.11 17.94
C MET A 182 -2.63 -2.48 16.90
N VAL A 183 -2.47 -3.77 16.65
CA VAL A 183 -1.63 -4.27 15.56
C VAL A 183 -2.56 -4.75 14.46
N VAL A 184 -2.40 -4.15 13.27
CA VAL A 184 -3.35 -4.28 12.15
C VAL A 184 -2.61 -4.74 10.91
N ARG A 185 -3.28 -5.60 10.14
CA ARG A 185 -2.85 -6.01 8.80
C ARG A 185 -3.78 -5.38 7.77
N ASP A 186 -3.17 -4.74 6.79
CA ASP A 186 -3.88 -3.92 5.82
C ASP A 186 -4.60 -4.81 4.80
N ARG A 187 -5.93 -4.73 4.81
CA ARG A 187 -6.85 -5.26 3.78
C ARG A 187 -6.42 -6.60 3.13
N PRO A 188 -6.24 -7.70 3.90
CA PRO A 188 -5.69 -8.96 3.39
C PRO A 188 -6.50 -9.63 2.27
N PHE A 189 -7.79 -9.31 2.13
CA PHE A 189 -8.67 -9.88 1.09
C PHE A 189 -8.95 -8.95 -0.08
N GLN A 190 -8.34 -7.76 -0.08
CA GLN A 190 -8.51 -6.80 -1.16
C GLN A 190 -7.34 -6.88 -2.12
N ARG A 191 -7.63 -6.61 -3.39
CA ARG A 191 -6.62 -6.50 -4.45
C ARG A 191 -6.80 -5.21 -5.22
N THR A 192 -5.71 -4.63 -5.66
CA THR A 192 -5.71 -3.39 -6.43
C THR A 192 -5.56 -3.71 -7.92
N VAL A 193 -6.39 -3.09 -8.76
CA VAL A 193 -6.34 -3.21 -10.22
C VAL A 193 -6.29 -1.82 -10.82
N THR A 194 -5.18 -1.50 -11.47
CA THR A 194 -4.99 -0.23 -12.18
C THR A 194 -5.38 -0.39 -13.63
N MET A 195 -6.13 0.57 -14.16
CA MET A 195 -6.67 0.58 -15.50
C MET A 195 -6.57 1.98 -16.09
N HIS A 196 -6.65 2.05 -17.41
CA HIS A 196 -6.66 3.30 -18.17
C HIS A 196 -7.97 3.46 -18.93
N LYS A 197 -8.56 4.64 -18.90
CA LYS A 197 -9.70 5.00 -19.73
C LYS A 197 -9.30 5.05 -21.20
N ASP A 198 -10.25 4.75 -22.09
CA ASP A 198 -10.12 4.99 -23.51
C ASP A 198 -10.39 6.47 -23.86
N SER A 199 -10.32 6.80 -25.15
CA SER A 199 -10.65 8.15 -25.66
C SER A 199 -12.10 8.57 -25.41
N LEU A 200 -13.00 7.62 -25.13
CA LEU A 200 -14.39 7.85 -24.78
C LEU A 200 -14.61 7.96 -23.26
N GLY A 201 -13.55 7.85 -22.45
CA GLY A 201 -13.61 7.94 -20.99
C GLY A 201 -14.02 6.64 -20.29
N HIS A 202 -14.08 5.51 -20.99
CA HIS A 202 -14.50 4.22 -20.44
C HIS A 202 -13.29 3.32 -20.13
N ALA A 203 -13.33 2.65 -18.98
CA ALA A 203 -12.37 1.58 -18.65
C ALA A 203 -12.85 0.18 -19.09
N GLY A 204 -14.14 0.05 -19.43
CA GLY A 204 -14.76 -1.15 -19.98
C GLY A 204 -15.24 -2.18 -18.97
N PHE A 205 -15.92 -1.73 -17.90
CA PHE A 205 -16.61 -2.60 -16.95
C PHE A 205 -17.96 -2.00 -16.56
N ILE A 206 -18.88 -2.83 -16.05
CA ILE A 206 -20.20 -2.40 -15.57
C ILE A 206 -20.29 -2.70 -14.07
N ILE A 207 -20.59 -1.67 -13.28
CA ILE A 207 -20.88 -1.78 -11.85
C ILE A 207 -22.38 -1.66 -11.62
N LYS A 208 -22.94 -2.52 -10.76
CA LYS A 208 -24.29 -2.38 -10.22
C LYS A 208 -24.25 -2.61 -8.71
N LYS A 209 -24.82 -1.71 -7.92
CA LYS A 209 -24.82 -1.74 -6.45
C LYS A 209 -23.41 -1.97 -5.87
N GLY A 210 -22.40 -1.32 -6.45
CA GLY A 210 -20.98 -1.48 -6.07
C GLY A 210 -20.32 -2.81 -6.48
N LYS A 211 -21.02 -3.72 -7.17
CA LYS A 211 -20.50 -5.01 -7.66
C LYS A 211 -20.16 -4.95 -9.16
N VAL A 212 -19.01 -5.48 -9.55
CA VAL A 212 -18.63 -5.67 -10.95
C VAL A 212 -19.44 -6.82 -11.55
N VAL A 213 -20.31 -6.49 -12.51
CA VAL A 213 -21.23 -7.44 -13.15
C VAL A 213 -20.64 -8.00 -14.43
N SER A 214 -20.05 -7.14 -15.26
CA SER A 214 -19.47 -7.55 -16.54
C SER A 214 -18.24 -6.71 -16.88
N VAL A 215 -17.40 -7.31 -17.72
CA VAL A 215 -16.18 -6.70 -18.25
C VAL A 215 -16.23 -6.80 -19.77
N VAL A 216 -15.96 -5.70 -20.46
CA VAL A 216 -16.00 -5.59 -21.92
C VAL A 216 -14.72 -6.19 -22.50
N LYS A 217 -14.85 -7.06 -23.51
CA LYS A 217 -13.69 -7.66 -24.20
C LYS A 217 -12.88 -6.58 -24.92
N GLY A 218 -11.55 -6.71 -24.91
CA GLY A 218 -10.64 -5.74 -25.53
C GLY A 218 -10.49 -4.42 -24.75
N SER A 219 -11.18 -4.27 -23.62
CA SER A 219 -11.04 -3.09 -22.76
C SER A 219 -9.80 -3.14 -21.87
N SER A 220 -9.50 -2.01 -21.23
CA SER A 220 -8.45 -1.91 -20.22
C SER A 220 -8.72 -2.81 -19.01
N ALA A 221 -9.99 -2.94 -18.60
CA ALA A 221 -10.40 -3.84 -17.53
C ALA A 221 -10.15 -5.32 -17.84
N ALA A 222 -10.41 -5.74 -19.09
CA ALA A 222 -10.10 -7.10 -19.52
C ALA A 222 -8.58 -7.35 -19.54
N ARG A 223 -7.79 -6.39 -20.06
CA ARG A 223 -6.33 -6.51 -20.12
C ARG A 223 -5.66 -6.59 -18.75
N ASN A 224 -6.21 -5.89 -17.75
CA ASN A 224 -5.69 -5.89 -16.38
C ASN A 224 -6.34 -6.96 -15.48
N GLY A 225 -7.16 -7.86 -16.05
CA GLY A 225 -7.72 -8.99 -15.31
C GLY A 225 -8.74 -8.60 -14.22
N LEU A 226 -9.54 -7.56 -14.45
CA LEU A 226 -10.67 -7.24 -13.57
C LEU A 226 -11.66 -8.42 -13.59
N LEU A 227 -11.98 -8.95 -12.41
CA LEU A 227 -12.87 -10.09 -12.26
C LEU A 227 -14.30 -9.63 -12.01
N THR A 228 -15.27 -10.33 -12.61
CA THR A 228 -16.68 -10.21 -12.25
C THR A 228 -16.94 -10.85 -10.88
N ASN A 229 -18.09 -10.58 -10.28
CA ASN A 229 -18.43 -11.06 -8.93
C ASN A 229 -17.45 -10.58 -7.83
N HIS A 230 -16.96 -9.36 -7.99
CA HIS A 230 -16.17 -8.66 -7.00
C HIS A 230 -16.86 -7.33 -6.67
N TYR A 231 -16.81 -6.93 -5.40
CA TYR A 231 -17.22 -5.59 -4.98
C TYR A 231 -16.05 -4.63 -5.10
N VAL A 232 -16.34 -3.40 -5.50
CA VAL A 232 -15.36 -2.31 -5.50
C VAL A 232 -15.44 -1.62 -4.15
N CYS A 233 -14.32 -1.64 -3.42
CA CYS A 233 -14.17 -0.98 -2.13
C CYS A 233 -13.74 0.47 -2.31
N GLU A 234 -12.76 0.71 -3.16
CA GLU A 234 -12.19 2.05 -3.36
C GLU A 234 -11.94 2.35 -4.84
N VAL A 235 -12.03 3.64 -5.17
CA VAL A 235 -11.69 4.21 -6.48
C VAL A 235 -10.64 5.29 -6.26
N ASN A 236 -9.44 5.13 -6.83
CA ASN A 236 -8.30 6.04 -6.67
C ASN A 236 -7.96 6.36 -5.20
N GLY A 237 -8.19 5.38 -4.31
CA GLY A 237 -7.99 5.49 -2.87
C GLY A 237 -9.14 6.13 -2.09
N GLN A 238 -10.20 6.61 -2.75
CA GLN A 238 -11.43 7.05 -2.12
C GLN A 238 -12.33 5.84 -1.83
N ASN A 239 -12.80 5.69 -0.59
CA ASN A 239 -13.75 4.63 -0.26
C ASN A 239 -15.14 4.90 -0.86
N ILE A 240 -15.73 3.89 -1.49
CA ILE A 240 -17.07 3.97 -2.11
C ILE A 240 -18.08 2.98 -1.52
N ILE A 241 -17.69 2.24 -0.46
CA ILE A 241 -18.57 1.26 0.18
C ILE A 241 -19.77 1.96 0.80
N GLY A 242 -20.97 1.60 0.34
CA GLY A 242 -22.18 2.25 0.79
C GLY A 242 -22.50 3.55 0.04
N LEU A 243 -21.87 3.85 -1.10
CA LEU A 243 -22.39 4.91 -1.97
C LEU A 243 -23.48 4.38 -2.91
N LYS A 244 -24.31 5.28 -3.43
CA LYS A 244 -25.30 4.94 -4.46
C LYS A 244 -24.63 4.83 -5.83
N ASP A 245 -25.20 4.04 -6.73
CA ASP A 245 -24.65 3.85 -8.08
C ASP A 245 -24.46 5.15 -8.86
N LYS A 246 -25.32 6.16 -8.61
CA LYS A 246 -25.18 7.50 -9.20
C LYS A 246 -23.88 8.19 -8.77
N GLU A 247 -23.62 8.21 -7.46
CA GLU A 247 -22.41 8.81 -6.87
C GLU A 247 -21.14 8.06 -7.32
N ILE A 248 -21.20 6.72 -7.38
CA ILE A 248 -20.07 5.90 -7.86
C ILE A 248 -19.76 6.23 -9.33
N THR A 249 -20.79 6.38 -10.16
CA THR A 249 -20.62 6.74 -11.58
C THR A 249 -20.02 8.13 -11.73
N GLU A 250 -20.42 9.08 -10.90
CA GLU A 250 -19.86 10.45 -10.88
C GLU A 250 -18.39 10.47 -10.45
N ILE A 251 -18.02 9.71 -9.42
CA ILE A 251 -16.62 9.54 -8.98
C ILE A 251 -15.79 8.92 -10.11
N LEU A 252 -16.32 7.90 -10.79
CA LEU A 252 -15.65 7.29 -11.94
C LEU A 252 -15.56 8.21 -13.15
N ALA A 253 -16.54 9.09 -13.38
CA ALA A 253 -16.50 10.06 -14.46
C ALA A 253 -15.44 11.14 -14.19
N THR A 254 -15.41 11.66 -12.97
CA THR A 254 -14.45 12.67 -12.50
C THR A 254 -13.03 12.10 -12.33
N ALA A 255 -12.89 10.78 -12.16
CA ALA A 255 -11.60 10.14 -12.12
C ALA A 255 -10.80 10.46 -13.40
N GLY A 256 -9.49 10.71 -13.26
CA GLY A 256 -8.62 10.98 -14.40
C GLY A 256 -8.49 9.79 -15.37
N ASN A 257 -7.55 9.91 -16.31
CA ASN A 257 -7.32 8.85 -17.31
C ASN A 257 -6.92 7.51 -16.66
N VAL A 258 -6.21 7.56 -15.53
CA VAL A 258 -5.84 6.37 -14.75
C VAL A 258 -6.87 6.14 -13.65
N ILE A 259 -7.44 4.94 -13.62
CA ILE A 259 -8.36 4.49 -12.58
C ILE A 259 -7.71 3.32 -11.84
N THR A 260 -7.61 3.44 -10.53
CA THR A 260 -7.13 2.37 -9.65
C THR A 260 -8.29 1.91 -8.78
N LEU A 261 -8.71 0.65 -8.95
CA LEU A 261 -9.79 0.07 -8.16
C LEU A 261 -9.23 -0.88 -7.11
N THR A 262 -9.72 -0.74 -5.89
CA THR A 262 -9.52 -1.75 -4.85
C THR A 262 -10.76 -2.63 -4.80
N ILE A 263 -10.61 -3.94 -5.02
CA ILE A 263 -11.72 -4.88 -5.12
C ILE A 263 -11.62 -6.04 -4.13
N ILE A 264 -12.76 -6.58 -3.72
CA ILE A 264 -12.90 -7.70 -2.79
C ILE A 264 -13.85 -8.77 -3.38
N PRO A 265 -13.60 -10.07 -3.18
CA PRO A 265 -14.52 -11.12 -3.61
C PRO A 265 -15.90 -10.99 -2.97
N THR A 266 -16.97 -11.25 -3.74
CA THR A 266 -18.37 -11.13 -3.26
C THR A 266 -18.64 -11.96 -2.01
N VAL A 267 -18.14 -13.21 -1.94
CA VAL A 267 -18.37 -14.10 -0.79
C VAL A 267 -17.86 -13.47 0.51
N ILE A 268 -16.66 -12.90 0.47
CA ILE A 268 -16.03 -12.28 1.65
C ILE A 268 -16.78 -11.00 2.02
N TYR A 269 -17.09 -10.15 1.03
CA TYR A 269 -17.82 -8.91 1.27
C TYR A 269 -19.18 -9.14 1.91
N GLU A 270 -19.99 -10.05 1.37
CA GLU A 270 -21.30 -10.39 1.93
C GLU A 270 -21.19 -10.93 3.36
N HIS A 271 -20.19 -11.79 3.60
CA HIS A 271 -19.86 -12.25 4.94
C HIS A 271 -19.39 -11.13 5.86
N MET A 272 -18.78 -10.07 5.36
CA MET A 272 -18.40 -8.90 6.14
C MET A 272 -19.58 -8.00 6.46
N VAL A 273 -20.47 -7.71 5.52
CA VAL A 273 -21.59 -6.76 5.71
C VAL A 273 -22.87 -7.38 6.28
N LYS A 274 -22.96 -8.72 6.37
CA LYS A 274 -24.12 -9.41 6.94
C LYS A 274 -24.50 -8.87 8.34
N LYS A 275 -25.79 -8.68 8.64
CA LYS A 275 -26.27 -8.03 9.89
C LYS A 275 -25.94 -6.53 10.06
N LEU A 276 -25.39 -5.84 9.06
CA LEU A 276 -25.43 -4.37 9.01
C LEU A 276 -26.66 -3.90 8.25
N SER A 277 -27.26 -2.80 8.71
CA SER A 277 -28.28 -2.11 7.95
C SER A 277 -27.62 -1.33 6.80
N PRO A 278 -28.16 -1.40 5.58
CA PRO A 278 -27.63 -0.67 4.44
C PRO A 278 -27.64 0.85 4.70
N THR A 279 -28.68 1.36 5.35
CA THR A 279 -28.80 2.80 5.72
C THR A 279 -27.64 3.29 6.57
N LEU A 280 -27.14 2.44 7.48
CA LEU A 280 -26.02 2.82 8.35
C LEU A 280 -24.72 2.88 7.54
N LEU A 281 -24.50 1.93 6.63
CA LEU A 281 -23.36 1.98 5.70
C LEU A 281 -23.39 3.25 4.85
N HIS A 282 -24.56 3.62 4.31
CA HIS A 282 -24.71 4.80 3.45
C HIS A 282 -24.36 6.13 4.13
N HIS A 283 -24.74 6.32 5.40
CA HIS A 283 -24.60 7.63 6.05
C HIS A 283 -23.39 7.75 6.97
N THR A 284 -22.84 6.63 7.41
CA THR A 284 -21.85 6.63 8.50
C THR A 284 -20.45 6.32 8.01
N MET A 285 -20.31 5.62 6.89
CA MET A 285 -19.02 5.17 6.41
C MET A 285 -18.12 6.35 6.04
N ASP A 286 -16.84 6.25 6.36
CA ASP A 286 -15.85 7.24 5.95
C ASP A 286 -15.56 7.15 4.45
N HIS A 287 -15.70 8.28 3.76
CA HIS A 287 -15.43 8.44 2.33
C HIS A 287 -14.29 9.43 2.06
N SER A 288 -13.53 9.79 3.10
CA SER A 288 -12.39 10.68 2.99
C SER A 288 -11.34 10.12 2.02
N ILE A 289 -10.66 11.04 1.33
CA ILE A 289 -9.55 10.71 0.44
C ILE A 289 -8.27 10.84 1.27
N PRO A 290 -7.41 9.80 1.32
CA PRO A 290 -6.16 9.87 2.06
C PRO A 290 -5.20 10.90 1.41
N ASP A 291 -4.62 11.75 2.25
CA ASP A 291 -3.52 12.63 1.87
C ASP A 291 -2.25 11.78 1.61
N VAL A 292 -1.50 12.10 0.55
CA VAL A 292 -0.28 11.40 0.12
C VAL A 292 0.92 12.33 0.26
#